data_AF-A0A3S1CTR3-F1
#
_entry.id   AF-A0A3S1CTR3-F1
#
_cell.length_a   1.000
_cell.length_b   1.000
_cell.length_c   1.000
_cell.angle_alpha   90.00
_cell.angle_beta   90.00
_cell.angle_gamma   90.00
#
_symmetry.space_group_name_H-M   'P 1'
#
loop_
_entity.id
_entity.type
_entity.pdbx_description
1 polymer ?
#
loop_
_entity_poly.entity_id
_entity_poly.type
_entity_poly.pdbx_seq_one_letter_code
_entity_poly.pdbx_strand_id
1 'polypeptide(L)'
;MWLNYGVDSSGVLVYVEDVCSGKSRLRCPYCGGGLTAKKGKKNSHHFAHSDDTCRSVANQEFPVLPFYDSFNIQLSGKDLKLLKLLWSEYGCRDYLVSPQLLTPGLLKSGLLTKNVYMVPSGYEFNDLGKIPVGALELALFNSVQEPLIFKKLLKLELAVEHATFKKSSDLSHRIIDLELYRAQLRRVLSNTLYFLEIRTDDKKVFYKVGVTRRQIQKRLKEVEIDLVAHYKTIDIKVLGTWENRGNIEKYFKHRYQSFNYPIGSLTEYYKFSSENVKTVMHDLQQMQAKQLNQIELDILAEENPQIKVLVSR
;
A
#
# COMPACT_ATOMS: atom_id res chain seq x y z
N MET A 1 -10.41 -0.29 7.38
CA MET A 1 -9.54 0.77 6.86
C MET A 1 -9.96 2.10 7.45
N TRP A 2 -9.05 3.07 7.56
CA TRP A 2 -9.30 4.35 8.22
C TRP A 2 -9.25 5.53 7.25
N LEU A 3 -9.89 6.64 7.60
CA LEU A 3 -9.83 7.87 6.82
C LEU A 3 -8.45 8.52 6.99
N ASN A 4 -7.67 8.63 5.91
CA ASN A 4 -6.30 9.12 5.97
C ASN A 4 -6.11 10.54 5.43
N TYR A 5 -7.18 11.16 4.93
CA TYR A 5 -7.18 12.53 4.42
C TYR A 5 -8.28 13.36 5.09
N GLY A 6 -7.98 14.62 5.36
CA GLY A 6 -8.95 15.66 5.70
C GLY A 6 -8.83 16.81 4.70
N VAL A 7 -9.83 17.69 4.66
CA VAL A 7 -9.78 18.92 3.84
C VAL A 7 -9.49 20.13 4.72
N ASP A 8 -8.63 21.04 4.24
CA ASP A 8 -8.36 22.31 4.90
C ASP A 8 -9.42 23.39 4.57
N SER A 9 -9.21 24.63 5.05
CA SER A 9 -10.11 25.76 4.79
C SER A 9 -10.17 26.18 3.32
N SER A 10 -9.18 25.79 2.52
CA SER A 10 -9.09 26.07 1.09
C SER A 10 -9.66 24.93 0.24
N GLY A 11 -10.19 23.88 0.86
CA GLY A 11 -10.69 22.68 0.18
C GLY A 11 -9.60 21.70 -0.25
N VAL A 12 -8.35 21.88 0.17
CA VAL A 12 -7.23 21.03 -0.25
C VAL A 12 -7.14 19.81 0.65
N LEU A 13 -6.95 18.63 0.04
CA LEU A 13 -6.75 17.37 0.74
C LEU A 13 -5.37 17.33 1.42
N VAL A 14 -5.39 17.14 2.75
CA VAL A 14 -4.20 17.02 3.61
C VAL A 14 -4.14 15.60 4.16
N TYR A 15 -2.99 14.95 3.97
CA TYR A 15 -2.76 13.59 4.46
C TYR A 15 -2.40 13.58 5.95
N VAL A 16 -2.84 12.56 6.68
CA VAL A 16 -2.64 12.47 8.13
C VAL A 16 -1.18 12.51 8.54
N GLU A 17 -0.24 11.96 7.77
CA GLU A 17 1.19 12.03 8.12
C GLU A 17 1.74 13.46 8.09
N ASP A 18 1.10 14.37 7.37
CA ASP A 18 1.58 15.73 7.16
C ASP A 18 1.11 16.72 8.26
N VAL A 19 0.34 16.25 9.25
CA VAL A 19 -0.14 17.07 10.39
C VAL A 19 0.33 16.56 11.76
N CYS A 20 0.37 17.41 12.78
CA CYS A 20 0.63 16.95 14.14
C CYS A 20 -0.52 16.07 14.68
N SER A 21 -0.21 15.21 15.66
CA SER A 21 -1.24 14.44 16.37
C SER A 21 -2.14 15.37 17.20
N GLY A 22 -3.42 15.00 17.36
CA GLY A 22 -4.38 15.77 18.15
C GLY A 22 -5.45 16.48 17.31
N LYS A 23 -6.17 17.42 17.94
CA LYS A 23 -7.23 18.20 17.28
C LYS A 23 -6.62 19.00 16.12
N SER A 24 -7.28 18.96 14.97
CA SER A 24 -6.85 19.67 13.77
C SER A 24 -7.92 20.67 13.32
N ARG A 25 -7.55 21.59 12.42
CA ARG A 25 -8.51 22.46 11.72
C ARG A 25 -9.12 21.80 10.47
N LEU A 26 -8.75 20.54 10.21
CA LEU A 26 -9.20 19.81 9.04
C LEU A 26 -10.63 19.30 9.24
N ARG A 27 -11.34 19.18 8.13
CA ARG A 27 -12.72 18.69 8.08
C ARG A 27 -12.80 17.38 7.33
N CYS A 28 -13.79 16.57 7.65
CA CYS A 28 -14.12 15.36 6.93
C CYS A 28 -14.57 15.72 5.51
N PRO A 29 -13.98 15.12 4.46
CA PRO A 29 -14.36 15.43 3.09
C PRO A 29 -15.83 15.07 2.79
N TYR A 30 -16.40 14.08 3.50
CA TYR A 30 -17.77 13.61 3.28
C TYR A 30 -18.84 14.45 3.97
N CYS A 31 -18.64 14.82 5.24
CA CYS A 31 -19.67 15.49 6.05
C CYS A 31 -19.29 16.89 6.54
N GLY A 32 -18.05 17.33 6.32
CA GLY A 32 -17.55 18.62 6.80
C GLY A 32 -17.29 18.70 8.31
N GLY A 33 -17.50 17.61 9.06
CA GLY A 33 -17.28 17.53 10.51
C GLY A 33 -15.80 17.62 10.89
N GLY A 34 -15.50 18.14 12.07
CA GLY A 34 -14.12 18.38 12.52
C GLY A 34 -13.31 17.10 12.73
N LEU A 35 -12.04 17.09 12.35
CA LEU A 35 -11.16 15.92 12.46
C LEU A 35 -10.07 16.07 13.52
N THR A 36 -9.79 14.96 14.20
CA THR A 36 -8.66 14.76 15.11
C THR A 36 -7.69 13.77 14.49
N ALA A 37 -6.44 14.18 14.31
CA ALA A 37 -5.37 13.30 13.84
C ALA A 37 -4.96 12.33 14.95
N LYS A 38 -5.19 11.03 14.72
CA LYS A 38 -4.78 9.94 15.61
C LYS A 38 -3.49 9.35 15.06
N LYS A 39 -2.37 9.69 15.70
CA LYS A 39 -1.07 9.07 15.43
C LYS A 39 -0.63 8.25 16.63
N GLY A 40 -0.25 7.00 16.38
CA GLY A 40 0.12 6.08 17.44
C GLY A 40 0.90 4.88 16.88
N LYS A 41 1.48 4.11 17.80
CA LYS A 41 2.39 3.00 17.46
C LYS A 41 1.66 1.71 17.06
N LYS A 42 0.38 1.56 17.44
CA LYS A 42 -0.39 0.31 17.28
C LYS A 42 -1.31 0.30 16.06
N ASN A 43 -1.99 1.41 15.81
CA ASN A 43 -2.91 1.56 14.68
C ASN A 43 -2.27 2.48 13.64
N SER A 44 -2.54 2.21 12.36
CA SER A 44 -2.17 3.11 11.27
C SER A 44 -2.66 4.53 11.56
N HIS A 45 -1.83 5.52 11.24
CA HIS A 45 -2.21 6.92 11.38
C HIS A 45 -3.48 7.21 10.59
N HIS A 46 -4.44 7.87 11.23
CA HIS A 46 -5.72 8.20 10.61
C HIS A 46 -6.38 9.42 11.25
N PHE A 47 -7.41 9.94 10.59
CA PHE A 47 -8.31 10.92 11.16
C PHE A 47 -9.53 10.23 11.78
N ALA A 48 -9.86 10.67 12.99
CA ALA A 48 -11.13 10.38 13.65
C ALA A 48 -12.00 11.64 13.64
N HIS A 49 -13.32 11.49 13.62
CA HIS A 49 -14.21 12.62 13.88
C HIS A 49 -14.00 13.10 15.32
N SER A 50 -14.07 14.41 15.51
CA SER A 50 -14.01 15.02 16.85
C SER A 50 -15.33 14.84 17.61
N ASP A 51 -16.41 14.69 16.84
CA ASP A 51 -17.78 14.42 17.29
C ASP A 51 -18.25 13.08 16.68
N ASP A 52 -19.53 12.97 16.33
CA ASP A 52 -20.10 11.77 15.74
C ASP A 52 -19.44 11.38 14.41
N THR A 53 -19.16 10.08 14.27
CA THR A 53 -18.58 9.54 13.03
C THR A 53 -19.65 9.40 11.96
N CYS A 54 -19.44 10.04 10.80
CA CYS A 54 -20.39 9.95 9.70
C CYS A 54 -20.45 8.53 9.11
N ARG A 55 -21.60 8.22 8.46
CA ARG A 55 -21.88 6.91 7.87
C ARG A 55 -20.78 6.43 6.92
N SER A 56 -20.28 7.29 6.04
CA SER A 56 -19.27 6.94 5.03
C SER A 56 -17.98 6.43 5.67
N VAL A 57 -17.55 7.05 6.77
CA VAL A 57 -16.35 6.62 7.51
C VAL A 57 -16.65 5.41 8.38
N ALA A 58 -17.81 5.37 9.07
CA ALA A 58 -18.21 4.25 9.91
C ALA A 58 -18.29 2.92 9.13
N ASN A 59 -18.88 2.97 7.92
CA ASN A 59 -19.02 1.81 7.04
C ASN A 59 -17.77 1.53 6.19
N GLN A 60 -16.73 2.39 6.28
CA GLN A 60 -15.52 2.30 5.47
C GLN A 60 -15.83 2.34 3.95
N GLU A 61 -16.84 3.12 3.58
CA GLU A 61 -17.32 3.35 2.22
C GLU A 61 -16.46 4.46 1.54
N PHE A 62 -15.15 4.25 1.47
CA PHE A 62 -14.26 5.15 0.73
C PHE A 62 -13.27 4.32 -0.12
N PRO A 63 -12.82 4.85 -1.26
CA PRO A 63 -12.02 4.08 -2.20
C PRO A 63 -10.58 3.92 -1.70
N VAL A 64 -10.00 2.77 -2.02
CA VAL A 64 -8.69 2.34 -1.52
C VAL A 64 -7.88 1.82 -2.70
N LEU A 65 -6.58 2.07 -2.70
CA LEU A 65 -5.69 1.48 -3.70
C LEU A 65 -5.70 -0.06 -3.57
N PRO A 66 -5.96 -0.80 -4.67
CA PRO A 66 -5.86 -2.25 -4.67
C PRO A 66 -4.52 -2.73 -4.12
N PHE A 67 -4.55 -3.68 -3.20
CA PHE A 67 -3.36 -4.30 -2.58
C PHE A 67 -2.36 -3.30 -1.99
N TYR A 68 -2.81 -2.17 -1.45
CA TYR A 68 -1.90 -1.23 -0.77
C TYR A 68 -1.89 -1.42 0.75
N ASP A 69 -3.07 -1.35 1.37
CA ASP A 69 -3.24 -1.46 2.83
C ASP A 69 -3.61 -2.87 3.31
N SER A 70 -4.09 -3.73 2.41
CA SER A 70 -4.51 -5.09 2.73
C SER A 70 -4.14 -6.06 1.61
N PHE A 71 -3.48 -7.16 2.00
CA PHE A 71 -3.04 -8.22 1.10
C PHE A 71 -3.89 -9.49 1.21
N ASN A 72 -4.95 -9.49 2.02
CA ASN A 72 -5.80 -10.66 2.24
C ASN A 72 -6.79 -10.96 1.09
N ILE A 73 -6.84 -10.12 0.05
CA ILE A 73 -7.73 -10.25 -1.13
C ILE A 73 -9.19 -10.56 -0.74
N GLN A 74 -9.69 -9.92 0.33
CA GLN A 74 -11.07 -10.09 0.81
C GLN A 74 -11.43 -11.54 1.22
N LEU A 75 -10.44 -12.40 1.47
CA LEU A 75 -10.69 -13.73 2.00
C LEU A 75 -11.25 -13.67 3.42
N SER A 76 -12.11 -14.65 3.74
CA SER A 76 -12.52 -14.89 5.11
C SER A 76 -11.30 -15.27 5.97
N GLY A 77 -11.36 -15.01 7.27
CA GLY A 77 -10.28 -15.40 8.18
C GLY A 77 -10.00 -16.91 8.19
N LYS A 78 -10.99 -17.75 7.85
CA LYS A 78 -10.82 -19.20 7.71
C LYS A 78 -10.10 -19.54 6.40
N ASP A 79 -10.53 -18.98 5.28
CA ASP A 79 -9.92 -19.25 3.98
C ASP A 79 -8.48 -18.72 3.90
N LEU A 80 -8.18 -17.57 4.52
CA LEU A 80 -6.82 -17.05 4.58
C LEU A 80 -5.88 -17.96 5.39
N LYS A 81 -6.37 -18.54 6.49
CA LYS A 81 -5.60 -19.52 7.27
C LYS A 81 -5.33 -20.78 6.45
N LEU A 82 -6.34 -21.29 5.77
CA LEU A 82 -6.20 -22.44 4.87
C LEU A 82 -5.21 -22.15 3.74
N LEU A 83 -5.32 -21.00 3.06
CA LEU A 83 -4.41 -20.60 1.99
C LEU A 83 -2.94 -20.57 2.47
N LYS A 84 -2.69 -20.04 3.67
CA LYS A 84 -1.34 -20.03 4.27
C LYS A 84 -0.80 -21.44 4.54
N LEU A 85 -1.66 -22.35 5.03
CA LEU A 85 -1.29 -23.74 5.26
C LEU A 85 -1.00 -24.46 3.93
N LEU A 86 -1.84 -24.26 2.92
CA LEU A 86 -1.63 -24.82 1.58
C LEU A 86 -0.34 -24.31 0.95
N TRP A 87 0.00 -23.04 1.17
CA TRP A 87 1.28 -22.50 0.72
C TRP A 87 2.46 -23.18 1.42
N SER A 88 2.43 -23.34 2.74
CA SER A 88 3.54 -23.95 3.48
C SER A 88 3.75 -25.43 3.17
N GLU A 89 2.68 -26.17 2.89
CA GLU A 89 2.76 -27.61 2.61
C GLU A 89 3.00 -27.94 1.14
N TYR A 90 2.44 -27.14 0.23
CA TYR A 90 2.45 -27.43 -1.20
C TYR A 90 3.09 -26.31 -2.01
N GLY A 91 2.57 -25.08 -1.89
CA GLY A 91 2.93 -23.98 -2.79
C GLY A 91 4.41 -23.59 -2.76
N CYS A 92 5.06 -23.58 -1.59
CA CYS A 92 6.48 -23.24 -1.46
C CYS A 92 7.43 -24.32 -1.99
N ARG A 93 6.92 -25.52 -2.29
CA ARG A 93 7.64 -26.66 -2.88
C ARG A 93 7.26 -26.88 -4.35
N ASP A 94 6.47 -25.96 -4.93
CA ASP A 94 5.88 -26.08 -6.26
C ASP A 94 5.04 -27.37 -6.45
N TYR A 95 4.41 -27.85 -5.37
CA TYR A 95 3.50 -28.99 -5.44
C TYR A 95 2.07 -28.55 -5.73
N LEU A 96 1.36 -29.39 -6.48
CA LEU A 96 -0.05 -29.20 -6.74
C LEU A 96 -0.88 -29.48 -5.50
N VAL A 97 -1.84 -28.60 -5.23
CA VAL A 97 -2.84 -28.75 -4.17
C VAL A 97 -3.96 -29.65 -4.66
N SER A 98 -4.28 -30.67 -3.86
CA SER A 98 -5.37 -31.60 -4.16
C SER A 98 -6.74 -30.90 -4.08
N PRO A 99 -7.66 -31.12 -5.04
CA PRO A 99 -8.98 -30.49 -5.03
C PRO A 99 -9.79 -30.70 -3.74
N GLN A 100 -9.60 -31.83 -3.05
CA GLN A 100 -10.31 -32.18 -1.82
C GLN A 100 -9.92 -31.31 -0.62
N LEU A 101 -8.78 -30.60 -0.70
CA LEU A 101 -8.31 -29.70 0.34
C LEU A 101 -8.85 -28.27 0.19
N LEU A 102 -9.58 -27.99 -0.89
CA LEU A 102 -10.03 -26.64 -1.24
C LEU A 102 -11.48 -26.40 -0.79
N THR A 103 -11.71 -25.26 -0.15
CA THR A 103 -13.07 -24.81 0.14
C THR A 103 -13.71 -24.19 -1.11
N PRO A 104 -15.04 -24.22 -1.23
CA PRO A 104 -15.74 -23.50 -2.30
C PRO A 104 -15.44 -22.00 -2.31
N GLY A 105 -15.21 -21.40 -1.13
CA GLY A 105 -14.80 -20.00 -0.99
C GLY A 105 -13.44 -19.72 -1.66
N LEU A 106 -12.46 -20.60 -1.42
CA LEU A 106 -11.14 -20.47 -2.00
C LEU A 106 -11.14 -20.70 -3.52
N LEU A 107 -11.92 -21.66 -4.01
CA LEU A 107 -12.11 -21.85 -5.46
C LEU A 107 -12.74 -20.62 -6.13
N LYS A 108 -13.78 -20.05 -5.53
CA LYS A 108 -14.46 -18.84 -6.05
C LYS A 108 -13.58 -17.60 -6.01
N SER A 109 -12.58 -17.56 -5.14
CA SER A 109 -11.67 -16.41 -5.01
C SER A 109 -10.74 -16.24 -6.22
N GLY A 110 -10.55 -17.31 -7.04
CA GLY A 110 -9.68 -17.24 -8.23
C GLY A 110 -8.20 -17.12 -7.90
N LEU A 111 -7.77 -17.44 -6.68
CA LEU A 111 -6.37 -17.38 -6.24
C LEU A 111 -5.54 -18.61 -6.62
N LEU A 112 -6.21 -19.68 -7.05
CA LEU A 112 -5.60 -20.93 -7.48
C LEU A 112 -6.08 -21.25 -8.89
N THR A 113 -5.17 -21.71 -9.73
CA THR A 113 -5.47 -22.15 -11.09
C THR A 113 -5.38 -23.67 -11.16
N LYS A 114 -6.34 -24.31 -11.82
CA LYS A 114 -6.29 -25.77 -12.03
C LYS A 114 -5.24 -26.08 -13.09
N ASN A 115 -4.25 -26.87 -12.73
CA ASN A 115 -3.28 -27.41 -13.66
C ASN A 115 -3.79 -28.76 -14.19
N VAL A 116 -4.19 -28.76 -15.47
CA VAL A 116 -4.76 -29.94 -16.16
C VAL A 116 -3.70 -30.77 -16.89
N TYR A 117 -2.47 -30.29 -16.96
CA TYR A 117 -1.38 -30.93 -17.71
C TYR A 117 -0.57 -31.92 -16.87
N MET A 118 -0.78 -31.94 -15.55
CA MET A 118 -0.15 -32.89 -14.63
C MET A 118 -1.11 -34.00 -14.22
N VAL A 119 -0.59 -35.19 -13.97
CA VAL A 119 -1.35 -36.35 -13.47
C VAL A 119 -0.78 -36.77 -12.10
N PRO A 120 -1.59 -36.73 -11.02
CA PRO A 120 -2.98 -36.28 -10.98
C PRO A 120 -3.09 -34.75 -11.15
N SER A 121 -4.20 -34.30 -11.75
CA SER A 121 -4.48 -32.86 -11.87
C SER A 121 -4.69 -32.25 -10.49
N GLY A 122 -4.22 -31.02 -10.30
CA GLY A 122 -4.38 -30.30 -9.04
C GLY A 122 -4.40 -28.79 -9.27
N TYR A 123 -4.23 -28.04 -8.20
CA TYR A 123 -4.28 -26.58 -8.22
C TYR A 123 -2.94 -25.98 -7.84
N GLU A 124 -2.53 -24.94 -8.53
CA GLU A 124 -1.32 -24.17 -8.24
C GLU A 124 -1.67 -22.72 -7.90
N PHE A 125 -0.78 -22.07 -7.15
CA PHE A 125 -0.92 -20.66 -6.81
C PHE A 125 -0.62 -19.79 -8.01
N ASN A 126 -1.60 -19.01 -8.45
CA ASN A 126 -1.35 -17.94 -9.40
C ASN A 126 -0.78 -16.70 -8.70
N ASP A 127 -0.45 -15.67 -9.47
CA ASP A 127 0.19 -14.48 -8.92
C ASP A 127 -0.67 -13.79 -7.84
N LEU A 128 -1.99 -13.74 -8.02
CA LEU A 128 -2.89 -13.22 -6.99
C LEU A 128 -2.85 -14.09 -5.73
N GLY A 129 -2.86 -15.41 -5.85
CA GLY A 129 -2.76 -16.34 -4.72
C GLY A 129 -1.46 -16.24 -3.93
N LYS A 130 -0.37 -15.80 -4.59
CA LYS A 130 0.94 -15.59 -3.95
C LYS A 130 0.99 -14.30 -3.11
N ILE A 131 0.11 -13.32 -3.35
CA ILE A 131 0.12 -12.05 -2.62
C ILE A 131 -0.18 -12.21 -1.11
N PRO A 132 -1.28 -12.87 -0.66
CA PRO A 132 -1.64 -12.98 0.77
C PRO A 132 -0.65 -13.72 1.65
N VAL A 133 0.22 -14.52 1.01
CA VAL A 133 1.24 -15.33 1.66
C VAL A 133 2.64 -14.70 1.51
N GLY A 134 2.72 -13.50 0.92
CA GLY A 134 3.99 -12.79 0.74
C GLY A 134 4.93 -13.44 -0.27
N ALA A 135 4.45 -14.33 -1.14
CA ALA A 135 5.28 -15.14 -2.02
C ALA A 135 5.52 -14.53 -3.41
N LEU A 136 4.73 -13.55 -3.84
CA LEU A 136 4.92 -12.92 -5.14
C LEU A 136 6.15 -12.00 -5.12
N GLU A 137 6.98 -12.09 -6.14
CA GLU A 137 8.11 -11.19 -6.35
C GLU A 137 7.63 -9.75 -6.56
N LEU A 138 8.44 -8.77 -6.16
CA LEU A 138 8.08 -7.36 -6.20
C LEU A 138 7.84 -6.87 -7.64
N ALA A 139 8.62 -7.39 -8.60
CA ALA A 139 8.43 -7.09 -10.02
C ALA A 139 7.06 -7.54 -10.52
N LEU A 140 6.68 -8.78 -10.25
CA LEU A 140 5.36 -9.33 -10.62
C LEU A 140 4.23 -8.65 -9.86
N PHE A 141 4.44 -8.30 -8.59
CA PHE A 141 3.46 -7.54 -7.82
C PHE A 141 3.10 -6.21 -8.48
N ASN A 142 4.08 -5.47 -9.02
CA ASN A 142 3.79 -4.26 -9.80
C ASN A 142 2.91 -4.57 -11.02
N SER A 143 3.26 -5.60 -11.80
CA SER A 143 2.50 -6.01 -13.00
C SER A 143 1.06 -6.42 -12.69
N VAL A 144 0.80 -6.96 -11.50
CA VAL A 144 -0.55 -7.30 -11.03
C VAL A 144 -1.29 -6.08 -10.48
N GLN A 145 -0.63 -5.25 -9.68
CA GLN A 145 -1.27 -4.14 -8.96
C GLN A 145 -1.62 -2.97 -9.88
N GLU A 146 -0.72 -2.58 -10.80
CA GLU A 146 -0.89 -1.38 -11.63
C GLU A 146 -2.18 -1.43 -12.47
N PRO A 147 -2.49 -2.51 -13.22
CA PRO A 147 -3.74 -2.58 -13.98
C PRO A 147 -4.99 -2.48 -13.10
N LEU A 148 -4.94 -3.02 -11.88
CA LEU A 148 -6.05 -2.93 -10.93
C LEU A 148 -6.25 -1.51 -10.42
N ILE A 149 -5.16 -0.77 -10.19
CA ILE A 149 -5.20 0.64 -9.83
C ILE A 149 -5.91 1.44 -10.93
N PHE A 150 -5.54 1.25 -12.20
CA PHE A 150 -6.16 1.96 -13.33
C PHE A 150 -7.61 1.55 -13.56
N LYS A 151 -7.92 0.25 -13.47
CA LYS A 151 -9.30 -0.23 -13.58
C LYS A 151 -10.21 0.40 -12.52
N LYS A 152 -9.71 0.56 -11.29
CA LYS A 152 -10.46 1.21 -10.21
C LYS A 152 -10.58 2.71 -10.42
N LEU A 153 -9.53 3.39 -10.92
CA LEU A 153 -9.59 4.80 -11.31
C LEU A 153 -10.68 5.05 -12.35
N LEU A 154 -10.63 4.32 -13.46
CA LEU A 154 -11.60 4.43 -14.55
C LEU A 154 -13.04 4.19 -14.05
N LYS A 155 -13.23 3.22 -13.15
CA LYS A 155 -14.56 2.97 -12.55
C LYS A 155 -15.09 4.17 -11.77
N LEU A 156 -14.21 4.89 -11.06
CA LEU A 156 -14.60 6.08 -10.29
C LEU A 156 -14.89 7.27 -11.21
N GLU A 157 -14.09 7.46 -12.26
CA GLU A 157 -14.29 8.51 -13.28
C GLU A 157 -15.64 8.32 -13.99
N LEU A 158 -15.90 7.12 -14.53
CA LEU A 158 -17.19 6.79 -15.16
C LEU A 158 -18.37 6.94 -14.20
N ALA A 159 -18.16 6.66 -12.91
CA ALA A 159 -19.20 6.84 -11.89
C ALA A 159 -19.56 8.33 -11.70
N VAL A 160 -18.57 9.23 -11.71
CA VAL A 160 -18.79 10.69 -11.64
C VAL A 160 -19.47 11.19 -12.91
N GLU A 161 -18.99 10.78 -14.09
CA GLU A 161 -19.59 11.16 -15.38
C GLU A 161 -21.07 10.77 -15.44
N HIS A 162 -21.38 9.52 -15.11
CA HIS A 162 -22.74 9.01 -15.12
C HIS A 162 -23.66 9.72 -14.10
N ALA A 163 -23.16 10.01 -12.90
CA ALA A 163 -23.91 10.75 -11.89
C ALA A 163 -24.16 12.21 -12.30
N THR A 164 -23.20 12.83 -12.98
CA THR A 164 -23.35 14.17 -13.54
C THR A 164 -24.44 14.20 -14.61
N PHE A 165 -24.36 13.28 -15.58
CA PHE A 165 -25.35 13.17 -16.65
C PHE A 165 -26.77 12.95 -16.10
N LYS A 166 -26.90 12.14 -15.04
CA LYS A 166 -28.19 11.86 -14.38
C LYS A 166 -28.63 12.89 -13.35
N LYS A 167 -27.82 13.92 -13.06
CA LYS A 167 -28.03 14.87 -11.94
C LYS A 167 -28.34 14.14 -10.63
N SER A 168 -27.58 13.09 -10.36
CA SER A 168 -27.79 12.22 -9.21
C SER A 168 -27.51 12.96 -7.90
N SER A 169 -28.29 12.68 -6.86
CA SER A 169 -28.11 13.24 -5.52
C SER A 169 -26.81 12.79 -4.85
N ASP A 170 -26.17 11.72 -5.33
CA ASP A 170 -24.90 11.20 -4.82
C ASP A 170 -23.66 11.73 -5.57
N LEU A 171 -23.82 12.70 -6.49
CA LEU A 171 -22.72 13.24 -7.28
C LEU A 171 -21.56 13.75 -6.41
N SER A 172 -21.85 14.55 -5.38
CA SER A 172 -20.82 15.10 -4.49
C SER A 172 -20.00 14.00 -3.81
N HIS A 173 -20.66 12.91 -3.39
CA HIS A 173 -19.99 11.77 -2.78
C HIS A 173 -19.03 11.08 -3.76
N ARG A 174 -19.45 10.90 -5.02
CA ARG A 174 -18.62 10.29 -6.06
C ARG A 174 -17.42 11.15 -6.45
N ILE A 175 -17.58 12.48 -6.44
CA ILE A 175 -16.47 13.41 -6.64
C ILE A 175 -15.44 13.25 -5.52
N ILE A 176 -15.89 13.24 -4.27
CA ILE A 176 -15.02 13.04 -3.10
C ILE A 176 -14.26 11.70 -3.20
N ASP A 177 -14.95 10.63 -3.58
CA ASP A 177 -14.31 9.32 -3.79
C ASP A 177 -13.18 9.40 -4.84
N LEU A 178 -13.45 10.02 -5.99
CA LEU A 178 -12.46 10.19 -7.04
C LEU A 178 -11.26 11.02 -6.57
N GLU A 179 -11.50 12.12 -5.87
CA GLU A 179 -10.45 13.00 -5.32
C GLU A 179 -9.58 12.27 -4.29
N LEU A 180 -10.19 11.54 -3.35
CA LEU A 180 -9.47 10.74 -2.37
C LEU A 180 -8.64 9.64 -3.03
N TYR A 181 -9.17 8.99 -4.06
CA TYR A 181 -8.45 7.96 -4.79
C TYR A 181 -7.25 8.54 -5.56
N ARG A 182 -7.45 9.66 -6.28
CA ARG A 182 -6.37 10.36 -6.98
C ARG A 182 -5.30 10.86 -6.01
N ALA A 183 -5.68 11.40 -4.85
CA ALA A 183 -4.73 11.84 -3.83
C ALA A 183 -3.87 10.68 -3.28
N GLN A 184 -4.48 9.50 -3.05
CA GLN A 184 -3.76 8.28 -2.68
C GLN A 184 -2.76 7.86 -3.76
N LEU A 185 -3.20 7.79 -5.02
CA LEU A 185 -2.35 7.40 -6.14
C LEU A 185 -1.19 8.40 -6.31
N ARG A 186 -1.48 9.70 -6.28
CA ARG A 186 -0.47 10.77 -6.31
C ARG A 186 0.55 10.62 -5.19
N ARG A 187 0.13 10.25 -3.97
CA ARG A 187 1.06 9.99 -2.86
C ARG A 187 2.00 8.83 -3.16
N VAL A 188 1.49 7.75 -3.70
CA VAL A 188 2.30 6.59 -4.11
C VAL A 188 3.30 6.97 -5.21
N LEU A 189 2.84 7.69 -6.23
CA LEU A 189 3.67 8.09 -7.37
C LEU A 189 4.69 9.16 -7.01
N SER A 190 4.39 10.08 -6.08
CA SER A 190 5.35 11.11 -5.63
C SER A 190 6.43 10.58 -4.68
N ASN A 191 6.32 9.32 -4.25
CA ASN A 191 7.24 8.72 -3.30
C ASN A 191 8.34 7.91 -4.00
N THR A 192 9.57 8.09 -3.54
CA THR A 192 10.72 7.24 -3.87
C THR A 192 10.88 6.18 -2.80
N LEU A 193 10.88 4.91 -3.19
CA LEU A 193 11.26 3.79 -2.32
C LEU A 193 12.78 3.82 -2.15
N TYR A 194 13.27 3.57 -0.93
CA TYR A 194 14.68 3.39 -0.67
C TYR A 194 14.93 2.13 0.16
N PHE A 195 16.13 1.56 -0.02
CA PHE A 195 16.64 0.46 0.78
C PHE A 195 18.03 0.80 1.31
N LEU A 196 18.19 0.72 2.62
CA LEU A 196 19.41 1.09 3.34
C LEU A 196 20.04 -0.13 3.98
N GLU A 197 21.37 -0.15 3.98
CA GLU A 197 22.19 -0.94 4.89
C GLU A 197 22.68 -0.03 6.02
N ILE A 198 22.62 -0.51 7.25
CA ILE A 198 23.01 0.24 8.42
C ILE A 198 23.95 -0.63 9.23
N ARG A 199 25.14 -0.09 9.52
CA ARG A 199 26.18 -0.72 10.32
C ARG A 199 26.34 0.04 11.61
N THR A 200 26.56 -0.69 12.70
CA THR A 200 26.69 -0.12 14.04
C THR A 200 28.04 -0.45 14.66
N ASP A 201 28.35 0.21 15.78
CA ASP A 201 29.60 0.08 16.54
C ASP A 201 29.93 -1.36 16.94
N ASP A 202 28.91 -2.17 17.25
CA ASP A 202 29.06 -3.58 17.59
C ASP A 202 29.16 -4.51 16.36
N LYS A 203 29.42 -3.94 15.18
CA LYS A 203 29.49 -4.62 13.87
C LYS A 203 28.18 -5.32 13.47
N LYS A 204 27.04 -5.02 14.11
CA LYS A 204 25.75 -5.50 13.62
C LYS A 204 25.37 -4.74 12.36
N VAL A 205 24.79 -5.49 11.43
CA VAL A 205 24.22 -4.98 10.18
C VAL A 205 22.71 -5.23 10.20
N PHE A 206 21.95 -4.18 9.92
CA PHE A 206 20.51 -4.26 9.70
C PHE A 206 20.13 -3.41 8.50
N TYR A 207 18.92 -3.62 8.02
CA TYR A 207 18.43 -3.01 6.79
C TYR A 207 17.13 -2.28 7.06
N LYS A 208 16.88 -1.21 6.29
CA LYS A 208 15.64 -0.44 6.37
C LYS A 208 15.06 -0.25 4.99
N VAL A 209 13.77 -0.50 4.87
CA VAL A 209 12.96 -0.10 3.72
C VAL A 209 12.09 1.09 4.12
N GLY A 210 11.87 2.02 3.21
CA GLY A 210 10.90 3.08 3.41
C GLY A 210 10.67 3.91 2.16
N VAL A 211 9.75 4.86 2.27
CA VAL A 211 9.45 5.81 1.19
C VAL A 211 9.73 7.24 1.63
N THR A 212 10.03 8.10 0.66
CA THR A 212 10.23 9.54 0.88
C THR A 212 9.79 10.34 -0.33
N ARG A 213 9.16 11.50 -0.10
CA ARG A 213 9.00 12.57 -1.11
C ARG A 213 10.16 13.56 -1.09
N ARG A 214 10.95 13.55 -0.01
CA ARG A 214 12.12 14.43 0.19
C ARG A 214 13.35 13.82 -0.46
N GLN A 215 14.34 14.65 -0.77
CA GLN A 215 15.68 14.19 -1.13
C GLN A 215 16.21 13.18 -0.10
N ILE A 216 16.80 12.09 -0.58
CA ILE A 216 17.24 10.98 0.26
C ILE A 216 18.16 11.43 1.40
N GLN A 217 19.03 12.42 1.15
CA GLN A 217 19.96 12.97 2.16
C GLN A 217 19.27 13.55 3.39
N LYS A 218 18.10 14.22 3.22
CA LYS A 218 17.32 14.71 4.37
C LYS A 218 16.75 13.54 5.17
N ARG A 219 16.29 12.49 4.47
CA ARG A 219 15.74 11.30 5.12
C ARG A 219 16.82 10.51 5.88
N LEU A 220 18.05 10.43 5.38
CA LEU A 220 19.16 9.77 6.08
C LEU A 220 19.44 10.42 7.43
N LYS A 221 19.44 11.76 7.51
CA LYS A 221 19.61 12.51 8.77
C LYS A 221 18.52 12.20 9.79
N GLU A 222 17.26 12.07 9.35
CA GLU A 222 16.16 11.67 10.23
C GLU A 222 16.36 10.26 10.78
N VAL A 223 16.77 9.32 9.92
CA VAL A 223 17.08 7.93 10.33
C VAL A 223 18.25 7.89 11.31
N GLU A 224 19.25 8.74 11.10
CA GLU A 224 20.37 8.88 12.03
C GLU A 224 19.91 9.36 13.40
N ILE A 225 19.10 10.43 13.45
CA ILE A 225 18.51 10.95 14.70
C ILE A 225 17.69 9.88 15.43
N ASP A 226 16.92 9.06 14.70
CA ASP A 226 16.13 7.98 15.29
C ASP A 226 17.02 6.88 15.91
N LEU A 227 18.20 6.62 15.33
CA LEU A 227 19.08 5.52 15.73
C LEU A 227 20.13 5.88 16.79
N VAL A 228 20.53 7.15 16.91
CA VAL A 228 21.50 7.57 17.94
C VAL A 228 20.99 7.37 19.38
N ALA A 229 19.66 7.25 19.57
CA ALA A 229 19.08 6.85 20.85
C ALA A 229 19.35 5.37 21.23
N HIS A 230 19.79 4.56 20.26
CA HIS A 230 19.98 3.12 20.40
C HIS A 230 21.43 2.66 20.18
N TYR A 231 22.22 3.41 19.39
CA TYR A 231 23.59 3.05 19.00
C TYR A 231 24.52 4.25 19.09
N LYS A 232 25.79 4.02 19.41
CA LYS A 232 26.78 5.09 19.58
C LYS A 232 27.30 5.64 18.26
N THR A 233 27.61 4.74 17.33
CA THR A 233 28.00 5.11 15.97
C THR A 233 27.18 4.32 14.99
N ILE A 234 26.79 4.99 13.91
CA ILE A 234 26.06 4.40 12.81
C ILE A 234 26.71 4.80 11.51
N ASP A 235 26.76 3.87 10.56
CA ASP A 235 27.12 4.12 9.18
C ASP A 235 25.95 3.67 8.31
N ILE A 236 25.43 4.57 7.48
CA ILE A 236 24.25 4.33 6.65
C ILE A 236 24.66 4.37 5.19
N LYS A 237 24.46 3.25 4.50
CA LYS A 237 24.68 3.11 3.06
C LYS A 237 23.36 2.96 2.33
N VAL A 238 23.14 3.81 1.33
CA VAL A 238 22.02 3.64 0.39
C VAL A 238 22.36 2.51 -0.57
N LEU A 239 21.61 1.41 -0.52
CA LEU A 239 21.78 0.27 -1.43
C LEU A 239 21.00 0.46 -2.73
N GLY A 240 19.89 1.18 -2.69
CA GLY A 240 19.10 1.50 -3.89
C GLY A 240 17.96 2.46 -3.62
N THR A 241 17.51 3.12 -4.68
CA THR A 241 16.36 4.01 -4.72
C THR A 241 15.54 3.74 -5.98
N TRP A 242 14.22 3.70 -5.83
CA TRP A 242 13.28 3.46 -6.94
C TRP A 242 12.22 4.56 -6.93
N GLU A 243 12.33 5.48 -7.88
CA GLU A 243 11.40 6.58 -8.05
C GLU A 243 10.00 6.07 -8.41
N ASN A 244 8.97 6.79 -7.93
CA ASN A 244 7.56 6.48 -8.14
C ASN A 244 7.10 5.08 -7.72
N ARG A 245 7.90 4.36 -6.90
CA ARG A 245 7.58 3.01 -6.38
C ARG A 245 7.08 3.02 -4.93
N GLY A 246 6.39 4.09 -4.53
CA GLY A 246 5.82 4.20 -3.17
C GLY A 246 4.79 3.13 -2.81
N ASN A 247 4.24 2.41 -3.80
CA ASN A 247 3.29 1.31 -3.63
C ASN A 247 3.93 0.07 -2.99
N ILE A 248 5.25 -0.10 -3.15
CA ILE A 248 5.94 -1.34 -2.80
C ILE A 248 6.19 -1.50 -1.30
N GLU A 249 6.38 -0.40 -0.56
CA GLU A 249 6.84 -0.45 0.84
C GLU A 249 6.00 -1.41 1.71
N LYS A 250 4.67 -1.30 1.64
CA LYS A 250 3.78 -2.15 2.46
C LYS A 250 3.83 -3.61 2.04
N TYR A 251 3.96 -3.88 0.74
CA TYR A 251 4.07 -5.24 0.25
C TYR A 251 5.42 -5.85 0.60
N PHE A 252 6.51 -5.10 0.50
CA PHE A 252 7.83 -5.50 1.01
C PHE A 252 7.76 -5.88 2.48
N LYS A 253 7.13 -5.03 3.31
CA LYS A 253 6.94 -5.30 4.74
C LYS A 253 6.15 -6.58 5.00
N HIS A 254 5.15 -6.86 4.18
CA HIS A 254 4.35 -8.08 4.24
C HIS A 254 5.16 -9.33 3.83
N ARG A 255 5.85 -9.26 2.69
CA ARG A 255 6.66 -10.35 2.12
C ARG A 255 7.82 -10.76 3.03
N TYR A 256 8.57 -9.78 3.54
CA TYR A 256 9.75 -10.03 4.38
C TYR A 256 9.47 -9.92 5.87
N GLN A 257 8.21 -10.06 6.30
CA GLN A 257 7.80 -9.89 7.68
C GLN A 257 8.57 -10.79 8.66
N SER A 258 8.95 -12.01 8.25
CA SER A 258 9.72 -12.96 9.08
C SER A 258 11.12 -12.46 9.43
N PHE A 259 11.66 -11.51 8.68
CA PHE A 259 12.98 -10.90 8.91
C PHE A 259 12.90 -9.60 9.70
N ASN A 260 11.70 -9.20 10.13
CA ASN A 260 11.50 -7.97 10.87
C ASN A 260 12.31 -7.98 12.18
N TYR A 261 13.03 -6.88 12.42
CA TYR A 261 13.88 -6.69 13.56
C TYR A 261 13.55 -5.35 14.22
N PRO A 262 12.62 -5.32 15.18
CA PRO A 262 12.23 -4.08 15.84
C PRO A 262 13.37 -3.53 16.70
N ILE A 263 13.59 -2.21 16.61
CA ILE A 263 14.59 -1.48 17.41
C ILE A 263 13.81 -0.49 18.28
N GLY A 264 13.63 -0.81 19.57
CA GLY A 264 12.76 -0.04 20.45
C GLY A 264 11.32 0.00 19.89
N SER A 265 10.85 1.19 19.49
CA SER A 265 9.54 1.35 18.83
C SER A 265 9.57 1.42 17.31
N LEU A 266 10.75 1.30 16.70
CA LEU A 266 10.91 1.35 15.26
C LEU A 266 10.70 -0.05 14.67
N THR A 267 9.79 -0.20 13.71
CA THR A 267 9.30 -1.51 13.21
C THR A 267 9.63 -1.75 11.75
N GLU A 268 10.30 -0.82 11.11
CA GLU A 268 10.72 -0.83 9.70
C GLU A 268 12.11 -1.44 9.43
N TYR A 269 12.74 -2.05 10.45
CA TYR A 269 14.10 -2.59 10.35
C TYR A 269 14.08 -4.09 10.16
N TYR A 270 15.13 -4.61 9.53
CA TYR A 270 15.24 -6.00 9.11
C TYR A 270 16.63 -6.57 9.38
N LYS A 271 16.67 -7.87 9.70
CA LYS A 271 17.92 -8.61 9.83
C LYS A 271 17.95 -9.75 8.82
N PHE A 272 18.76 -9.59 7.78
CA PHE A 272 18.96 -10.58 6.74
C PHE A 272 20.32 -11.28 6.91
N SER A 273 20.38 -12.57 6.58
CA SER A 273 21.67 -13.25 6.36
C SER A 273 22.32 -12.73 5.07
N SER A 274 23.59 -13.07 4.85
CA SER A 274 24.32 -12.74 3.63
C SER A 274 23.69 -13.31 2.36
N GLU A 275 23.00 -14.44 2.46
CA GLU A 275 22.24 -15.04 1.35
C GLU A 275 20.90 -14.33 1.16
N ASN A 276 20.16 -14.10 2.25
CA ASN A 276 18.84 -13.46 2.17
C ASN A 276 18.91 -12.03 1.64
N VAL A 277 19.96 -11.26 2.00
CA VAL A 277 20.12 -9.90 1.45
C VAL A 277 20.36 -9.92 -0.05
N LYS A 278 21.07 -10.92 -0.60
CA LYS A 278 21.25 -11.06 -2.05
C LYS A 278 19.92 -11.31 -2.73
N THR A 279 19.08 -12.18 -2.17
CA THR A 279 17.71 -12.44 -2.67
C THR A 279 16.84 -11.18 -2.62
N VAL A 280 16.87 -10.44 -1.51
CA VAL A 280 16.13 -9.17 -1.37
C VAL A 280 16.60 -8.13 -2.38
N MET A 281 17.91 -7.97 -2.55
CA MET A 281 18.48 -7.05 -3.52
C MET A 281 18.11 -7.45 -4.95
N HIS A 282 18.16 -8.74 -5.26
CA HIS A 282 17.72 -9.25 -6.56
C HIS A 282 16.25 -8.92 -6.81
N ASP A 283 15.35 -9.22 -5.86
CA ASP A 283 13.91 -8.94 -5.97
C ASP A 283 13.63 -7.44 -6.20
N LEU A 284 14.34 -6.58 -5.47
CA LEU A 284 14.27 -5.12 -5.65
C LEU A 284 14.83 -4.66 -7.02
N GLN A 285 15.93 -5.25 -7.49
CA GLN A 285 16.56 -4.89 -8.76
C GLN A 285 15.77 -5.36 -9.98
N GLN A 286 14.99 -6.44 -9.87
CA GLN A 286 14.09 -6.91 -10.93
C GLN A 286 12.89 -5.96 -11.15
N MET A 287 12.61 -5.05 -10.22
CA MET A 287 11.61 -4.01 -10.45
C MET A 287 12.10 -3.05 -11.53
N GLN A 288 11.42 -3.05 -12.67
CA GLN A 288 11.67 -2.07 -13.72
C GLN A 288 11.45 -0.65 -13.20
N ALA A 289 12.24 0.30 -13.72
CA ALA A 289 11.98 1.72 -13.50
C ALA A 289 10.53 2.04 -13.86
N LYS A 290 9.83 2.78 -13.00
CA LYS A 290 8.43 3.13 -13.26
C LYS A 290 8.39 4.17 -14.36
N GLN A 291 7.85 3.79 -15.51
CA GLN A 291 7.48 4.74 -16.57
C GLN A 291 6.08 5.26 -16.27
N LEU A 292 5.97 6.58 -16.11
CA LEU A 292 4.70 7.24 -15.87
C LEU A 292 4.00 7.46 -17.21
N ASN A 293 2.76 6.98 -17.31
CA ASN A 293 1.90 7.30 -18.45
C ASN A 293 1.26 8.69 -18.28
N GLN A 294 0.57 9.17 -19.32
CA GLN A 294 -0.04 10.50 -19.29
C GLN A 294 -1.02 10.69 -18.12
N ILE A 295 -1.85 9.68 -17.82
CA ILE A 295 -2.81 9.75 -16.71
C ILE A 295 -2.08 9.95 -15.37
N GLU A 296 -0.97 9.25 -15.17
CA GLU A 296 -0.15 9.38 -13.97
C GLU A 296 0.53 10.75 -13.87
N LEU A 297 1.02 11.28 -15.01
CA LEU A 297 1.61 12.63 -15.09
C LEU A 297 0.55 13.70 -14.76
N ASP A 298 -0.66 13.58 -15.30
CA ASP A 298 -1.77 14.49 -15.01
C ASP A 298 -2.15 14.46 -13.52
N ILE A 299 -2.17 13.27 -12.91
CA ILE A 299 -2.41 13.10 -11.47
C ILE A 299 -1.32 13.77 -10.63
N LEU A 300 -0.06 13.69 -11.05
CA LEU A 300 1.06 14.34 -10.36
C LEU A 300 1.03 15.86 -10.52
N ALA A 301 0.69 16.37 -11.70
CA ALA A 301 0.56 17.79 -11.97
C ALA A 301 -0.68 18.44 -11.32
N GLU A 302 -1.57 17.62 -10.74
CA GLU A 302 -2.90 18.04 -10.30
C GLU A 302 -3.73 18.62 -11.45
N GLU A 303 -3.35 18.32 -12.69
CA GLU A 303 -4.07 18.73 -13.87
C GLU A 303 -5.28 17.83 -14.05
N ASN A 304 -6.44 18.47 -14.22
CA ASN A 304 -7.67 17.77 -14.45
C ASN A 304 -8.43 18.43 -15.61
N PRO A 305 -8.31 17.89 -16.84
CA PRO A 305 -9.09 18.37 -17.96
C PRO A 305 -10.60 18.20 -17.74
N GLN A 306 -11.05 17.18 -16.98
CA GLN A 306 -12.46 16.79 -16.91
C GLN A 306 -13.23 17.41 -15.73
N ILE A 307 -12.62 17.56 -14.54
CA ILE A 307 -13.30 18.22 -13.40
C ILE A 307 -13.46 19.73 -13.64
N LYS A 308 -12.50 20.39 -14.31
CA LYS A 308 -12.63 21.82 -14.65
C LYS A 308 -13.85 22.10 -15.53
N VAL A 309 -14.25 21.18 -16.40
CA VAL A 309 -15.41 21.32 -17.29
C VAL A 309 -16.74 21.03 -16.57
N LEU A 310 -16.72 20.22 -15.51
CA LEU A 310 -17.92 19.82 -14.76
C LEU A 310 -18.28 20.80 -13.63
N VAL A 311 -17.32 21.57 -13.11
CA VAL A 311 -17.54 22.58 -12.06
C VAL A 311 -17.83 23.98 -12.64
N SER A 312 -17.60 24.19 -13.94
CA SER A 312 -17.79 25.47 -14.64
C SER A 312 -19.06 25.56 -15.50
N ARG A 313 -20.01 24.62 -15.31
CA ARG A 313 -21.35 24.62 -15.92
C ARG A 313 -22.42 24.38 -14.87
#